data_AF-A0A2M6W8S6-F1
#
_entry.id   AF-A0A2M6W8S6-F1
#
_cell.length_a   1.000
_cell.length_b   1.000
_cell.length_c   1.000
_cell.angle_alpha   90.00
_cell.angle_beta   90.00
_cell.angle_gamma   90.00
#
_symmetry.space_group_name_H-M   'P 1'
#
loop_
_entity.id
_entity.type
_entity.pdbx_description
1 polymer ?
#
loop_
_entity_poly.entity_id
_entity_poly.type
_entity_poly.pdbx_seq_one_letter_code
_entity_poly.pdbx_strand_id
1 'polypeptide(L)' 'MVIIGLILIALAWIVQLLLENSRTKIHPAFLNLYALGTLLLVIDAFLNHQTIIAYLNLASFSIALLVLYRTVTKK' A
#
# COMPACT_ATOMS: atom_id res chain seq x y z
N MET A 1 -5.57 -17.97 -3.89
CA MET A 1 -5.99 -16.85 -4.76
C MET A 1 -5.74 -15.49 -4.10
N VAL A 2 -6.33 -15.19 -2.94
CA VAL A 2 -6.15 -13.89 -2.25
C VAL A 2 -4.70 -13.53 -1.95
N ILE A 3 -3.90 -14.49 -1.42
CA ILE A 3 -2.49 -14.26 -1.07
C ILE A 3 -1.66 -13.84 -2.29
N ILE A 4 -1.85 -14.47 -3.44
CA ILE A 4 -1.14 -14.14 -4.69
C ILE A 4 -1.50 -12.72 -5.14
N GLY A 5 -2.77 -12.32 -5.02
CA GLY A 5 -3.21 -10.96 -5.30
C GLY A 5 -2.52 -9.92 -4.41
N LEU A 6 -2.43 -10.20 -3.10
CA LEU A 6 -1.75 -9.31 -2.15
C LEU A 6 -0.24 -9.21 -2.41
N ILE A 7 0.41 -10.30 -2.81
CA ILE A 7 1.83 -10.28 -3.22
C ILE A 7 2.00 -9.38 -4.46
N LEU A 8 1.14 -9.50 -5.46
CA LEU A 8 1.18 -8.65 -6.65
C LEU A 8 0.95 -7.17 -6.31
N ILE A 9 0.03 -6.87 -5.40
CA ILE A 9 -0.22 -5.50 -4.91
C ILE A 9 1.03 -4.95 -4.20
N ALA A 10 1.66 -5.74 -3.32
CA ALA A 10 2.88 -5.33 -2.65
C ALA A 10 4.02 -5.05 -3.66
N LEU A 11 4.18 -5.91 -4.66
CA LEU A 11 5.16 -5.71 -5.74
C LEU A 11 4.87 -4.45 -6.57
N ALA A 12 3.60 -4.18 -6.90
CA ALA A 12 3.21 -2.98 -7.63
C ALA A 12 3.61 -1.70 -6.87
N TRP A 13 3.46 -1.68 -5.54
CA TRP A 13 3.91 -0.57 -4.72
C TRP A 13 5.43 -0.40 -4.68
N ILE A 14 6.17 -1.51 -4.63
CA ILE A 14 7.64 -1.48 -4.72
C ILE A 14 8.07 -0.89 -6.07
N VAL A 15 7.46 -1.35 -7.17
CA VAL A 15 7.74 -0.83 -8.51
C VAL A 15 7.41 0.65 -8.61
N GLN A 16 6.25 1.08 -8.10
CA GLN A 16 5.86 2.49 -8.05
C GLN A 16 6.89 3.34 -7.30
N LEU A 17 7.43 2.84 -6.19
CA LEU A 17 8.41 3.54 -5.37
C LEU A 17 9.79 3.67 -6.04
N LEU A 18 10.16 2.70 -6.87
CA LEU A 18 11.42 2.69 -7.63
C LEU A 18 11.32 3.49 -8.94
N LEU A 19 10.16 3.44 -9.61
CA LEU A 19 9.90 4.09 -10.90
C LEU A 19 9.24 5.46 -10.77
N GLU A 20 9.22 6.06 -9.58
CA GLU A 20 8.69 7.40 -9.28
C GLU A 20 9.55 8.52 -9.91
N ASN A 21 9.87 8.39 -11.20
CA ASN A 21 10.66 9.31 -11.99
C ASN A 21 9.69 10.25 -12.73
N SER A 22 9.34 11.35 -12.05
CA SER A 22 8.78 12.62 -12.53
C SER A 22 7.51 12.67 -13.41
N ARG A 23 7.08 11.59 -14.08
CA ARG A 23 5.99 11.64 -15.07
C ARG A 23 4.64 11.11 -14.58
N THR A 24 4.61 10.31 -13.52
CA THR A 24 3.37 9.75 -12.95
C THR A 24 3.21 10.18 -11.49
N LYS A 25 2.68 11.39 -11.30
CA LYS A 25 2.28 11.88 -9.98
C LYS A 25 0.95 11.23 -9.60
N ILE A 26 0.97 10.34 -8.61
CA ILE A 26 -0.26 9.80 -8.02
C ILE A 26 -0.94 10.91 -7.23
N HIS A 27 -2.26 11.03 -7.37
CA HIS A 27 -3.01 12.02 -6.61
C HIS A 27 -2.99 11.68 -5.11
N PRO A 28 -2.62 12.60 -4.20
CA PRO A 28 -2.49 12.30 -2.77
C PRO A 28 -3.80 11.83 -2.13
N ALA A 29 -4.95 12.30 -2.65
CA ALA A 29 -6.26 11.82 -2.19
C ALA A 29 -6.47 10.31 -2.44
N PHE A 30 -5.96 9.78 -3.57
CA PHE A 30 -6.03 8.35 -3.87
C PHE A 30 -5.18 7.55 -2.89
N LEU A 31 -3.95 8.00 -2.63
CA LEU A 31 -3.06 7.38 -1.64
C LEU A 31 -3.65 7.37 -0.24
N ASN A 32 -4.31 8.46 0.19
CA ASN A 32 -5.00 8.51 1.48
C ASN A 32 -6.14 7.51 1.58
N LEU A 33 -7.00 7.43 0.56
CA LEU A 33 -8.09 6.44 0.52
C LEU A 33 -7.55 5.01 0.52
N TYR A 34 -6.50 4.76 -0.26
CA TYR A 34 -5.83 3.47 -0.30
C TYR A 34 -5.23 3.08 1.07
N ALA A 35 -4.55 4.02 1.73
CA ALA A 35 -3.96 3.80 3.05
C ALA A 35 -5.04 3.48 4.10
N LEU A 36 -6.16 4.22 4.11
CA LEU A 36 -7.29 3.92 4.99
C LEU A 36 -7.91 2.55 4.71
N GLY A 37 -8.13 2.23 3.43
CA GLY A 37 -8.67 0.93 3.03
C GLY A 37 -7.76 -0.23 3.43
N THR A 38 -6.45 -0.12 3.20
CA THR A 38 -5.48 -1.15 3.59
C THR A 38 -5.33 -1.27 5.11
N LEU A 39 -5.43 -0.16 5.86
CA LEU A 39 -5.45 -0.21 7.32
C LEU A 39 -6.67 -0.99 7.85
N LEU A 40 -7.86 -0.78 7.26
CA LEU A 40 -9.05 -1.56 7.61
C LEU A 40 -8.85 -3.05 7.32
N LEU A 41 -8.24 -3.40 6.18
CA LEU A 41 -7.92 -4.78 5.84
C LEU A 41 -6.91 -5.42 6.81
N VAL A 42 -5.96 -4.66 7.34
CA VAL A 42 -5.04 -5.15 8.38
C VAL A 42 -5.82 -5.49 9.65
N ILE A 43 -6.69 -4.59 10.10
CA ILE A 43 -7.50 -4.79 11.31
C ILE A 43 -8.41 -6.02 11.13
N ASP A 44 -9.13 -6.10 10.02
CA ASP A 44 -10.00 -7.23 9.69
C ASP A 44 -9.23 -8.56 9.66
N ALA A 45 -8.05 -8.58 9.02
CA ALA A 45 -7.23 -9.79 8.96
C ALA A 45 -6.73 -10.25 10.33
N PHE A 46 -6.39 -9.32 11.24
CA PHE A 46 -6.04 -9.67 12.62
C PHE A 46 -7.25 -10.22 13.41
N LEU A 47 -8.44 -9.61 13.25
CA LEU A 47 -9.67 -10.07 13.90
C LEU A 47 -10.08 -11.47 13.42
N ASN A 48 -9.81 -11.81 12.16
CA ASN A 48 -10.11 -13.11 11.57
C ASN A 48 -8.97 -14.14 11.72
N HIS A 49 -7.94 -13.86 12.53
CA HIS A 49 -6.76 -14.72 12.73
C HIS A 49 -5.97 -15.05 11.44
N GLN A 50 -6.11 -14.23 10.40
CA GLN A 50 -5.42 -14.39 9.11
C GLN A 50 -4.07 -13.67 9.12
N THR A 51 -3.13 -14.16 9.93
CA THR A 51 -1.83 -13.50 10.18
C THR A 51 -1.05 -13.17 8.91
N ILE A 52 -0.96 -14.10 7.96
CA ILE A 52 -0.23 -13.89 6.69
C ILE A 52 -0.85 -12.72 5.88
N ILE A 53 -2.18 -12.67 5.83
CA ILE A 53 -2.92 -11.62 5.11
C ILE A 53 -2.76 -10.28 5.83
N ALA A 54 -2.77 -10.28 7.17
CA ALA A 54 -2.51 -9.08 7.95
C ALA A 54 -1.13 -8.50 7.66
N TYR A 55 -0.07 -9.33 7.64
CA TYR A 55 1.29 -8.88 7.33
C TYR A 55 1.45 -8.36 5.90
N LEU A 56 0.81 -8.99 4.91
CA LEU A 56 0.86 -8.52 3.52
C LEU A 56 0.15 -7.17 3.33
N ASN A 57 -1.01 -6.99 3.97
CA ASN A 57 -1.70 -5.70 3.97
C ASN A 57 -0.90 -4.64 4.73
N LEU A 58 -0.26 -4.99 5.84
CA LEU A 58 0.59 -4.09 6.63
C LEU A 58 1.82 -3.62 5.82
N ALA A 59 2.46 -4.53 5.08
CA ALA A 59 3.55 -4.20 4.18
C ALA A 59 3.07 -3.25 3.07
N SER A 60 1.93 -3.55 2.44
CA SER A 60 1.34 -2.70 1.40
C SER A 60 0.97 -1.31 1.91
N PHE A 61 0.38 -1.23 3.11
CA PHE A 61 0.09 0.02 3.80
C PHE A 61 1.35 0.84 4.06
N SER A 62 2.41 0.21 4.59
CA SER A 62 3.67 0.88 4.91
C SER A 62 4.34 1.48 3.67
N ILE A 63 4.35 0.75 2.55
CA ILE A 63 4.93 1.23 1.29
C ILE A 63 4.08 2.37 0.70
N ALA A 64 2.75 2.24 0.70
CA ALA A 64 1.85 3.30 0.24
C ALA A 64 2.02 4.59 1.07
N LEU A 65 2.21 4.48 2.38
CA LEU A 65 2.44 5.62 3.27
C LEU A 65 3.79 6.29 2.97
N LEU A 66 4.81 5.50 2.62
CA LEU A 66 6.11 6.02 2.17
C LEU A 66 5.99 6.76 0.83
N VAL A 67 5.21 6.23 -0.12
CA VAL A 67 4.93 6.91 -1.40
C VAL A 67 4.14 8.20 -1.17
N LEU A 68 3.15 8.20 -0.29
CA LEU A 68 2.41 9.40 0.09
C LEU A 68 3.33 10.46 0.67
N TYR A 69 4.18 10.09 1.63
CA TYR A 69 5.16 11.00 2.23
C TYR A 69 6.05 11.62 1.15
N ARG A 70 6.63 10.81 0.26
CA ARG A 70 7.46 11.30 -0.85
C ARG A 70 6.69 12.21 -1.81
N THR A 71 5.45 11.87 -2.13
CA THR A 71 4.58 12.65 -3.03
C THR A 71 4.26 14.02 -2.44
N VAL A 72 4.08 14.11 -1.11
CA VAL A 72 3.81 15.37 -0.40
C VAL A 72 5.08 16.19 -0.21
N THR A 73 6.21 15.58 0.16
CA THR A 73 7.47 16.30 0.43
C THR A 73 8.20 16.74 -0.84
N LYS A 74 8.05 16.05 -1.97
CA LYS A 74 8.61 16.47 -3.28
C LYS A 74 7.74 17.49 -4.02
N LYS A 75 6.64 17.95 -3.42
CA LYS A 75 5.74 18.95 -4.00
C LYS A 75 6.17 20.35 -3.61
#